data_AF-A0A5B9QV94-F1
#
_entry.id   AF-A0A5B9QV94-F1
#
_cell.length_a   1.000
_cell.length_b   1.000
_cell.length_c   1.000
_cell.angle_alpha   90.00
_cell.angle_beta   90.00
_cell.angle_gamma   90.00
#
_symmetry.space_group_name_H-M   'P 1'
#
loop_
_entity.id
_entity.type
_entity.pdbx_description
1 polymer ?
#
loop_
_entity_poly.entity_id
_entity_poly.type
_entity_poly.pdbx_seq_one_letter_code
_entity_poly.pdbx_strand_id
1 'polypeptide(L)'
;MSTPQVAPFRLLSLVCLFAVSAVLPLGQSSTVRAQQPSEVSADAQRLQSVMQGIDYLRNRGQAHDGSFSGQTGSAVTALCVSAILQNRPKAINDPVVVKALAFVEQNVREDGGIYAKGSKHRNYETCVAVQAFKDANQDGRYDEILTAADKFLRGLQWDEGEGVESSDTAYGGAGYGNHNRPDLSNTAFMIEALKELGAEADDPAIQKALVFVSRTQNLESPANDTPFAALVNDGGFYYTPAAGGQSQANQTANGGLRSYGSMTYAGLKSMIYAGVDQQDPRVQAAMKFIRDNYTLETNPGMGAAGLYYYYHTFAKALAAADVQTLQDAEGNSHDWRKELTAILAENQRDDGSWINAENERWMESDSNLVTAYALLALAHCK
;
A
#
# COMPACT_ATOMS: atom_id res chain seq x y z
N MET A 1 -48.91 -54.11 -34.68
CA MET A 1 -49.85 -53.93 -35.81
C MET A 1 -51.08 -53.19 -35.29
N SER A 2 -51.73 -52.40 -36.14
CA SER A 2 -53.13 -51.93 -36.03
C SER A 2 -53.63 -51.25 -34.73
N THR A 3 -53.88 -49.94 -34.83
CA THR A 3 -54.99 -49.22 -34.17
C THR A 3 -56.30 -49.42 -34.98
N PRO A 4 -57.48 -48.84 -34.67
CA PRO A 4 -57.91 -47.97 -33.55
C PRO A 4 -59.05 -48.65 -32.69
N GLN A 5 -60.26 -48.17 -32.33
CA GLN A 5 -61.05 -46.95 -32.58
C GLN A 5 -62.30 -46.81 -31.64
N VAL A 6 -62.83 -45.57 -31.52
CA VAL A 6 -64.16 -45.11 -31.03
C VAL A 6 -64.57 -45.28 -29.54
N ALA A 7 -65.31 -44.28 -29.03
CA ALA A 7 -66.06 -44.25 -27.76
C ALA A 7 -67.59 -44.34 -28.01
N PRO A 8 -68.45 -44.16 -26.99
CA PRO A 8 -69.56 -43.21 -27.18
C PRO A 8 -69.95 -42.36 -25.95
N PHE A 9 -70.71 -41.29 -26.22
CA PHE A 9 -71.37 -40.38 -25.27
C PHE A 9 -72.48 -41.06 -24.44
N ARG A 10 -72.79 -40.50 -23.25
CA ARG A 10 -74.11 -39.89 -22.98
C ARG A 10 -74.14 -38.93 -21.80
N LEU A 11 -75.19 -38.12 -21.77
CA LEU A 11 -75.42 -36.95 -20.93
C LEU A 11 -76.53 -37.25 -19.88
N LEU A 12 -76.49 -36.63 -18.70
CA LEU A 12 -77.67 -35.99 -18.08
C LEU A 12 -77.25 -35.07 -16.91
N SER A 13 -78.16 -34.19 -16.47
CA SER A 13 -77.92 -33.13 -15.47
C SER A 13 -79.02 -33.10 -14.40
N LEU A 14 -78.71 -32.57 -13.20
CA LEU A 14 -79.50 -31.66 -12.33
C LEU A 14 -78.64 -31.39 -11.06
N VAL A 15 -78.31 -30.15 -10.66
CA VAL A 15 -79.13 -29.18 -9.87
C VAL A 15 -79.59 -29.76 -8.52
N CYS A 16 -79.42 -29.12 -7.36
CA CYS A 16 -78.56 -28.02 -6.85
C CYS A 16 -78.82 -27.96 -5.32
N LEU A 17 -77.84 -27.58 -4.49
CA LEU A 17 -78.15 -26.96 -3.20
C LEU A 17 -76.98 -26.06 -2.75
N PHE A 18 -77.25 -24.78 -2.51
CA PHE A 18 -76.26 -23.84 -1.99
C PHE A 18 -76.32 -23.81 -0.46
N ALA A 19 -75.15 -23.95 0.19
CA ALA A 19 -74.96 -23.63 1.60
C ALA A 19 -73.95 -22.48 1.70
N VAL A 20 -74.35 -21.35 2.29
CA VAL A 20 -73.49 -20.18 2.46
C VAL A 20 -72.79 -20.26 3.81
N SER A 21 -71.53 -20.69 3.79
CA SER A 21 -70.65 -20.67 4.96
C SER A 21 -69.90 -19.34 5.04
N ALA A 22 -70.09 -18.58 6.12
CA ALA A 22 -69.38 -17.33 6.34
C ALA A 22 -67.89 -17.59 6.66
N VAL A 23 -66.99 -17.15 5.78
CA VAL A 23 -65.54 -17.20 6.00
C VAL A 23 -65.11 -15.93 6.72
N LEU A 24 -64.67 -16.08 7.98
CA LEU A 24 -63.99 -15.00 8.70
C LEU A 24 -62.60 -14.76 8.08
N PRO A 25 -62.19 -13.51 7.81
CA PRO A 25 -60.85 -13.23 7.31
C PRO A 25 -59.82 -13.51 8.41
N LEU A 26 -58.97 -14.51 8.19
CA LEU A 26 -57.76 -14.71 8.99
C LEU A 26 -56.84 -13.49 8.82
N GLY A 27 -56.68 -12.71 9.88
CA GLY A 27 -55.79 -11.55 9.88
C GLY A 27 -54.36 -11.98 9.59
N GLN A 28 -53.75 -11.42 8.54
CA GLN A 28 -52.34 -11.63 8.27
C GLN A 28 -51.51 -10.91 9.34
N SER A 29 -51.01 -11.66 10.32
CA SER A 29 -49.99 -11.18 11.24
C SER A 29 -48.72 -10.85 10.47
N SER A 30 -48.59 -9.59 10.05
CA SER A 30 -47.39 -9.07 9.42
C SER A 30 -46.25 -9.09 10.44
N THR A 31 -45.48 -10.17 10.42
CA THR A 31 -44.25 -10.30 11.22
C THR A 31 -43.28 -9.23 10.74
N VAL A 32 -43.19 -8.13 11.49
CA VAL A 32 -42.16 -7.12 11.31
C VAL A 32 -40.83 -7.82 11.57
N ARG A 33 -40.15 -8.20 10.48
CA ARG A 33 -38.77 -8.66 10.54
C ARG A 33 -37.95 -7.50 11.07
N ALA A 34 -37.60 -7.56 12.35
CA ALA A 34 -36.68 -6.60 12.95
C ALA A 34 -35.45 -6.53 12.05
N GLN A 35 -35.18 -5.35 11.48
CA GLN A 35 -33.90 -5.11 10.84
C GLN A 35 -32.86 -5.25 11.95
N GLN A 36 -31.91 -6.17 11.76
CA GLN A 36 -30.68 -6.11 12.54
C GLN A 36 -30.06 -4.71 12.33
N PRO A 37 -29.31 -4.17 13.31
CA PRO A 37 -28.55 -2.95 13.10
C PRO A 37 -27.77 -3.09 11.79
N SER A 38 -27.98 -2.17 10.85
CA SER A 38 -27.32 -2.24 9.55
C SER A 38 -25.82 -2.21 9.79
N GLU A 39 -25.11 -3.22 9.31
CA GLU A 39 -23.65 -3.16 9.18
C GLU A 39 -23.31 -1.84 8.50
N VAL A 40 -22.44 -1.04 9.14
CA VAL A 40 -21.87 0.14 8.49
C VAL A 40 -21.12 -0.39 7.27
N SER A 41 -21.46 0.09 6.06
CA SER A 41 -20.79 -0.40 4.85
C SER A 41 -19.29 -0.14 4.96
N ALA A 42 -18.47 -0.98 4.33
CA ALA A 42 -17.01 -0.83 4.36
C ALA A 42 -16.60 0.60 3.98
N ASP A 43 -17.20 1.17 2.93
CA ASP A 43 -17.01 2.55 2.50
C ASP A 43 -17.31 3.58 3.60
N ALA A 44 -18.41 3.39 4.35
CA ALA A 44 -18.82 4.31 5.41
C ALA A 44 -17.90 4.20 6.64
N GLN A 45 -17.47 2.99 7.00
CA GLN A 45 -16.48 2.76 8.06
C GLN A 45 -15.13 3.37 7.66
N ARG A 46 -14.69 3.15 6.42
CA ARG A 46 -13.47 3.73 5.84
C ARG A 46 -13.51 5.25 5.84
N LEU A 47 -14.61 5.85 5.38
CA LEU A 47 -14.79 7.30 5.36
C LEU A 47 -14.83 7.89 6.77
N GLN A 48 -15.47 7.22 7.72
CA GLN A 48 -15.47 7.63 9.12
C GLN A 48 -14.04 7.64 9.70
N SER A 49 -13.30 6.55 9.56
CA SER A 49 -11.92 6.45 10.06
C SER A 49 -10.97 7.45 9.37
N VAL A 50 -11.12 7.64 8.06
CA VAL A 50 -10.38 8.66 7.30
C VAL A 50 -10.68 10.08 7.81
N MET A 51 -11.94 10.41 8.09
CA MET A 51 -12.31 11.71 8.65
C MET A 51 -11.72 11.91 10.05
N GLN A 52 -11.83 10.91 10.93
CA GLN A 52 -11.26 10.96 12.28
C GLN A 52 -9.73 11.12 12.26
N GLY A 53 -9.01 10.44 11.36
CA GLY A 53 -7.56 10.59 11.19
C GLY A 53 -7.14 11.96 10.65
N ILE A 54 -7.88 12.50 9.68
CA ILE A 54 -7.62 13.86 9.15
C ILE A 54 -7.92 14.92 10.22
N ASP A 55 -8.95 14.72 11.06
CA ASP A 55 -9.23 15.62 12.19
C ASP A 55 -8.24 15.46 13.35
N TYR A 56 -7.64 14.30 13.57
CA TYR A 56 -6.47 14.16 14.45
C TYR A 56 -5.31 15.04 13.95
N LEU A 57 -4.91 14.89 12.68
CA LEU A 57 -3.81 15.65 12.09
C LEU A 57 -4.09 17.17 12.14
N ARG A 58 -5.31 17.60 11.77
CA ARG A 58 -5.73 19.00 11.80
C ARG A 58 -5.71 19.62 13.20
N ASN A 59 -6.18 18.91 14.23
CA ASN A 59 -6.51 19.50 15.53
C ASN A 59 -5.51 19.12 16.65
N ARG A 60 -4.62 18.15 16.43
CA ARG A 60 -3.64 17.65 17.42
C ARG A 60 -2.25 17.39 16.86
N GLY A 61 -2.16 16.85 15.64
CA GLY A 61 -0.88 16.41 15.06
C GLY A 61 0.06 17.52 14.59
N GLN A 62 -0.51 18.61 14.03
CA GLN A 62 0.29 19.71 13.47
C GLN A 62 0.85 20.65 14.55
N ALA A 63 2.16 20.88 14.51
CA ALA A 63 2.86 21.86 15.33
C ALA A 63 2.66 23.31 14.83
N HIS A 64 3.03 24.29 15.66
CA HIS A 64 2.82 25.71 15.37
C HIS A 64 3.51 26.19 14.06
N ASP A 65 4.66 25.60 13.72
CA ASP A 65 5.42 25.89 12.49
C ASP A 65 4.84 25.24 11.22
N GLY A 66 3.77 24.44 11.35
CA GLY A 66 3.15 23.69 10.27
C GLY A 66 3.63 22.26 10.12
N SER A 67 4.69 21.87 10.83
CA SER A 67 5.23 20.51 10.74
C SER A 67 4.33 19.47 11.40
N PHE A 68 4.45 18.24 10.91
CA PHE A 68 4.13 17.04 11.66
C PHE A 68 5.44 16.37 12.04
N SER A 69 5.70 16.25 13.34
CA SER A 69 6.93 15.67 13.90
C SER A 69 8.23 16.25 13.31
N GLY A 70 8.31 17.58 13.10
CA GLY A 70 9.41 18.24 12.40
C GLY A 70 10.83 17.98 12.95
N GLN A 71 10.97 17.48 14.18
CA GLN A 71 12.24 16.96 14.73
C GLN A 71 12.84 15.80 13.92
N THR A 72 12.04 15.14 13.06
CA THR A 72 12.45 14.00 12.22
C THR A 72 12.79 14.39 10.78
N GLY A 73 12.76 15.68 10.45
CA GLY A 73 12.94 16.20 9.09
C GLY A 73 11.62 16.45 8.34
N SER A 74 11.67 16.53 7.01
CA SER A 74 10.48 16.85 6.18
C SER A 74 9.52 15.66 6.02
N ALA A 75 10.02 14.43 6.12
CA ALA A 75 9.31 13.22 5.66
C ALA A 75 7.93 13.00 6.29
N VAL A 76 7.81 13.09 7.62
CA VAL A 76 6.52 12.89 8.31
C VAL A 76 5.52 13.97 7.94
N THR A 77 5.99 15.22 7.74
CA THR A 77 5.14 16.34 7.30
C THR A 77 4.63 16.12 5.87
N ALA A 78 5.49 15.68 4.97
CA ALA A 78 5.13 15.35 3.59
C ALA A 78 4.12 14.18 3.53
N LEU A 79 4.39 13.07 4.23
CA LEU A 79 3.45 11.93 4.31
C LEU A 79 2.07 12.35 4.84
N CYS A 80 2.00 13.25 5.84
CA CYS A 80 0.73 13.78 6.32
C CYS A 80 -0.02 14.62 5.27
N VAL A 81 0.69 15.36 4.40
CA VAL A 81 0.08 16.08 3.28
C VAL A 81 -0.50 15.11 2.25
N SER A 82 0.28 14.13 1.80
CA SER A 82 -0.18 13.09 0.85
C SER A 82 -1.38 12.32 1.41
N ALA A 83 -1.32 11.92 2.68
CA ALA A 83 -2.39 11.23 3.40
C ALA A 83 -3.72 12.01 3.41
N ILE A 84 -3.65 13.33 3.63
CA ILE A 84 -4.83 14.22 3.58
C ILE A 84 -5.33 14.37 2.15
N LEU A 85 -4.44 14.62 1.17
CA LEU A 85 -4.84 14.95 -0.20
C LEU A 85 -5.33 13.75 -1.00
N GLN A 86 -4.73 12.56 -0.87
CA GLN A 86 -5.19 11.35 -1.57
C GLN A 86 -6.56 10.85 -1.06
N ASN A 87 -6.97 11.27 0.14
CA ASN A 87 -8.31 11.06 0.69
C ASN A 87 -9.27 12.25 0.43
N ARG A 88 -8.76 13.49 0.40
CA ARG A 88 -9.50 14.72 0.13
C ARG A 88 -8.74 15.66 -0.83
N PRO A 89 -8.78 15.44 -2.16
CA PRO A 89 -8.03 16.28 -3.11
C PRO A 89 -8.44 17.76 -3.11
N LYS A 90 -9.66 18.07 -2.63
CA LYS A 90 -10.17 19.44 -2.46
C LYS A 90 -9.65 20.16 -1.20
N ALA A 91 -8.88 19.47 -0.33
CA ALA A 91 -8.32 20.06 0.89
C ALA A 91 -6.99 20.80 0.66
N ILE A 92 -6.56 20.99 -0.59
CA ILE A 92 -5.35 21.74 -0.99
C ILE A 92 -5.25 23.15 -0.36
N ASN A 93 -6.40 23.78 -0.08
CA ASN A 93 -6.51 25.10 0.56
C ASN A 93 -6.95 25.04 2.04
N ASP A 94 -7.09 23.85 2.65
CA ASP A 94 -7.32 23.75 4.10
C ASP A 94 -6.06 24.27 4.83
N PRO A 95 -6.18 25.11 5.89
CA PRO A 95 -5.02 25.73 6.54
C PRO A 95 -3.96 24.75 7.07
N VAL A 96 -4.35 23.51 7.40
CA VAL A 96 -3.41 22.44 7.81
C VAL A 96 -2.49 22.03 6.66
N VAL A 97 -3.02 21.88 5.44
CA VAL A 97 -2.25 21.51 4.25
C VAL A 97 -1.34 22.66 3.82
N VAL A 98 -1.86 23.89 3.77
CA VAL A 98 -1.10 25.08 3.38
C VAL A 98 0.10 25.31 4.31
N LYS A 99 -0.06 25.15 5.62
CA LYS A 99 1.05 25.25 6.59
C LYS A 99 2.07 24.12 6.43
N ALA A 100 1.61 22.88 6.23
CA ALA A 100 2.50 21.73 6.09
C ALA A 100 3.33 21.81 4.79
N LEU A 101 2.72 22.22 3.68
CA LEU A 101 3.44 22.53 2.44
C LEU A 101 4.48 23.63 2.64
N ALA A 102 4.12 24.74 3.30
CA ALA A 102 5.08 25.82 3.60
C ALA A 102 6.26 25.36 4.49
N PHE A 103 6.10 24.32 5.33
CA PHE A 103 7.21 23.68 6.05
C PHE A 103 8.07 22.78 5.14
N VAL A 104 7.47 22.04 4.21
CA VAL A 104 8.22 21.22 3.23
C VAL A 104 8.95 22.11 2.21
N GLU A 105 8.40 23.26 1.82
CA GLU A 105 9.03 24.24 0.93
C GLU A 105 10.33 24.83 1.53
N GLN A 106 10.35 25.09 2.85
CA GLN A 106 11.59 25.46 3.57
C GLN A 106 12.68 24.37 3.54
N ASN A 107 12.31 23.16 3.09
CA ASN A 107 13.21 22.02 2.96
C ASN A 107 13.73 21.76 1.55
N VAL A 108 13.34 22.55 0.54
CA VAL A 108 14.00 22.58 -0.79
C VAL A 108 15.47 23.02 -0.66
N ARG A 109 16.35 22.45 -1.49
CA ARG A 109 17.81 22.67 -1.46
C ARG A 109 18.38 23.04 -2.83
N GLU A 110 19.56 23.65 -2.81
CA GLU A 110 20.27 24.14 -4.02
C GLU A 110 20.73 23.00 -4.95
N ASP A 111 20.82 21.76 -4.45
CA ASP A 111 21.09 20.55 -5.25
C ASP A 111 19.80 19.91 -5.83
N GLY A 112 18.64 20.52 -5.60
CA GLY A 112 17.32 20.04 -6.05
C GLY A 112 16.64 19.06 -5.10
N GLY A 113 17.32 18.61 -4.04
CA GLY A 113 16.71 17.74 -3.02
C GLY A 113 15.72 18.48 -2.12
N ILE A 114 14.84 17.73 -1.46
CA ILE A 114 13.85 18.25 -0.51
C ILE A 114 14.03 17.55 0.84
N TYR A 115 14.91 18.08 1.69
CA TYR A 115 15.31 17.42 2.93
C TYR A 115 15.80 18.40 4.02
N ALA A 116 15.69 17.99 5.29
CA ALA A 116 16.13 18.80 6.43
C ALA A 116 17.65 19.06 6.42
N LYS A 117 18.07 20.28 6.79
CA LYS A 117 19.49 20.67 6.70
C LYS A 117 20.38 19.76 7.56
N GLY A 118 21.31 19.06 6.91
CA GLY A 118 22.21 18.09 7.55
C GLY A 118 21.61 16.67 7.69
N SER A 119 20.43 16.42 7.13
CA SER A 119 19.81 15.10 7.13
C SER A 119 20.64 14.05 6.41
N LYS A 120 20.54 12.83 6.92
CA LYS A 120 21.13 11.62 6.34
C LYS A 120 20.11 10.76 5.58
N HIS A 121 18.86 11.22 5.44
CA HIS A 121 17.73 10.51 4.83
C HIS A 121 17.26 11.14 3.50
N ARG A 122 18.16 11.87 2.84
CA ARG A 122 17.87 12.77 1.70
C ARG A 122 17.03 12.16 0.58
N ASN A 123 17.29 10.90 0.21
CA ASN A 123 16.50 10.17 -0.79
C ASN A 123 15.04 10.02 -0.34
N TYR A 124 14.82 9.35 0.79
CA TYR A 124 13.51 9.12 1.39
C TYR A 124 12.71 10.42 1.60
N GLU A 125 13.32 11.44 2.23
CA GLU A 125 12.68 12.76 2.42
C GLU A 125 12.26 13.39 1.09
N THR A 126 13.11 13.33 0.06
CA THR A 126 12.79 13.91 -1.26
C THR A 126 11.70 13.10 -1.97
N CYS A 127 11.70 11.77 -1.87
CA CYS A 127 10.66 10.92 -2.48
C CYS A 127 9.26 11.22 -1.92
N VAL A 128 9.11 11.26 -0.59
CA VAL A 128 7.79 11.54 0.01
C VAL A 128 7.37 13.01 -0.17
N ALA A 129 8.33 13.93 -0.26
CA ALA A 129 8.06 15.34 -0.60
C ALA A 129 7.65 15.54 -2.06
N VAL A 130 8.20 14.76 -3.01
CA VAL A 130 7.74 14.73 -4.41
C VAL A 130 6.26 14.35 -4.47
N GLN A 131 5.85 13.29 -3.77
CA GLN A 131 4.44 12.89 -3.70
C GLN A 131 3.55 13.99 -3.09
N ALA A 132 3.96 14.56 -1.96
CA ALA A 132 3.21 15.63 -1.28
C ALA A 132 3.05 16.89 -2.15
N PHE A 133 4.09 17.26 -2.90
CA PHE A 133 3.99 18.35 -3.86
C PHE A 133 3.16 17.96 -5.08
N LYS A 134 3.29 16.74 -5.63
CA LYS A 134 2.51 16.25 -6.78
C LYS A 134 1.00 16.27 -6.49
N ASP A 135 0.58 15.76 -5.33
CA ASP A 135 -0.81 15.79 -4.86
C ASP A 135 -1.33 17.25 -4.69
N ALA A 136 -0.43 18.19 -4.43
CA ALA A 136 -0.72 19.60 -4.20
C ALA A 136 -0.47 20.53 -5.41
N ASN A 137 -0.12 19.99 -6.58
CA ASN A 137 0.29 20.75 -7.77
C ASN A 137 -0.84 20.85 -8.82
N GLN A 138 -2.00 21.39 -8.43
CA GLN A 138 -3.18 21.49 -9.29
C GLN A 138 -3.12 22.65 -10.31
N ASP A 139 -2.13 23.53 -10.17
CA ASP A 139 -1.95 24.79 -10.90
C ASP A 139 -0.53 24.99 -11.47
N GLY A 140 0.36 23.99 -11.34
CA GLY A 140 1.75 24.03 -11.81
C GLY A 140 2.73 24.75 -10.88
N ARG A 141 2.28 25.27 -9.71
CA ARG A 141 3.11 26.04 -8.78
C ARG A 141 4.34 25.32 -8.23
N TYR A 142 4.40 23.99 -8.34
CA TYR A 142 5.51 23.17 -7.87
C TYR A 142 6.32 22.51 -9.01
N ASP A 143 6.04 22.84 -10.28
CA ASP A 143 6.71 22.22 -11.45
C ASP A 143 8.24 22.37 -11.42
N GLU A 144 8.76 23.53 -11.00
CA GLU A 144 10.21 23.76 -10.87
C GLU A 144 10.85 22.90 -9.77
N ILE A 145 10.17 22.76 -8.61
CA ILE A 145 10.63 21.94 -7.48
C ILE A 145 10.62 20.46 -7.88
N LEU A 146 9.55 19.99 -8.51
CA LEU A 146 9.42 18.62 -9.01
C LEU A 146 10.48 18.30 -10.08
N THR A 147 10.75 19.25 -10.99
CA THR A 147 11.79 19.13 -12.03
C THR A 147 13.22 19.13 -11.45
N ALA A 148 13.44 19.77 -10.31
CA ALA A 148 14.71 19.72 -9.59
C ALA A 148 14.86 18.40 -8.80
N ALA A 149 13.78 17.94 -8.17
CA ALA A 149 13.75 16.70 -7.40
C ALA A 149 13.93 15.44 -8.27
N ASP A 150 13.37 15.40 -9.49
CA ASP A 150 13.64 14.33 -10.48
C ASP A 150 15.15 14.14 -10.72
N LYS A 151 15.84 15.24 -11.03
CA LYS A 151 17.29 15.25 -11.30
C LYS A 151 18.09 14.86 -10.08
N PHE A 152 17.70 15.34 -8.90
CA PHE A 152 18.33 14.98 -7.63
C PHE A 152 18.19 13.48 -7.33
N LEU A 153 16.98 12.91 -7.45
CA LEU A 153 16.73 11.49 -7.20
C LEU A 153 17.48 10.59 -8.17
N ARG A 154 17.51 10.93 -9.47
CA ARG A 154 18.33 10.22 -10.47
C ARG A 154 19.82 10.29 -10.13
N GLY A 155 20.29 11.42 -9.62
CA GLY A 155 21.66 11.61 -9.12
C GLY A 155 21.97 10.96 -7.77
N LEU A 156 21.04 10.18 -7.18
CA LEU A 156 21.28 9.35 -5.99
C LEU A 156 21.29 7.83 -6.30
N GLN A 157 21.23 7.44 -7.58
CA GLN A 157 21.27 6.03 -7.97
C GLN A 157 22.71 5.49 -7.97
N TRP A 158 22.91 4.29 -7.41
CA TRP A 158 24.21 3.61 -7.44
C TRP A 158 24.46 3.03 -8.84
N ASP A 159 25.04 3.81 -9.75
CA ASP A 159 25.31 3.39 -11.13
C ASP A 159 26.69 3.82 -11.65
N GLU A 160 26.93 3.76 -12.96
CA GLU A 160 28.22 4.10 -13.58
C GLU A 160 28.66 5.55 -13.30
N GLY A 161 27.73 6.46 -13.00
CA GLY A 161 28.03 7.84 -12.60
C GLY A 161 28.72 7.94 -11.24
N GLU A 162 28.37 7.05 -10.31
CA GLU A 162 29.05 6.86 -9.01
C GLU A 162 30.21 5.84 -9.09
N GLY A 163 30.54 5.36 -10.31
CA GLY A 163 31.58 4.35 -10.54
C GLY A 163 31.18 2.93 -10.15
N VAL A 164 29.87 2.64 -10.06
CA VAL A 164 29.32 1.31 -9.74
C VAL A 164 29.10 0.53 -11.04
N GLU A 165 29.84 -0.56 -11.21
CA GLU A 165 29.69 -1.47 -12.35
C GLU A 165 28.40 -2.31 -12.25
N SER A 166 27.83 -2.67 -13.40
CA SER A 166 26.56 -3.44 -13.48
C SER A 166 26.56 -4.78 -12.72
N SER A 167 27.73 -5.37 -12.48
CA SER A 167 27.93 -6.61 -11.72
C SER A 167 28.03 -6.42 -10.19
N ASP A 168 28.07 -5.18 -9.68
CA ASP A 168 27.99 -4.96 -8.23
C ASP A 168 26.55 -5.19 -7.74
N THR A 169 26.43 -5.92 -6.63
CA THR A 169 25.22 -6.05 -5.81
C THR A 169 24.47 -4.74 -5.53
N ALA A 170 25.16 -3.60 -5.47
CA ALA A 170 24.57 -2.28 -5.27
C ALA A 170 23.95 -1.66 -6.53
N TYR A 171 24.32 -2.12 -7.73
CA TYR A 171 23.99 -1.44 -8.98
C TYR A 171 22.49 -1.25 -9.20
N GLY A 172 22.12 -0.02 -9.55
CA GLY A 172 20.76 0.44 -9.79
C GLY A 172 19.95 0.76 -8.53
N GLY A 173 20.43 0.40 -7.34
CA GLY A 173 19.73 0.67 -6.10
C GLY A 173 19.79 2.14 -5.70
N ALA A 174 18.89 2.53 -4.79
CA ALA A 174 18.92 3.82 -4.08
C ALA A 174 18.91 3.61 -2.56
N GLY A 175 19.39 4.61 -1.81
CA GLY A 175 19.68 4.48 -0.39
C GLY A 175 19.87 5.82 0.31
N TYR A 176 20.36 5.80 1.55
CA TYR A 176 20.68 7.02 2.28
C TYR A 176 21.85 6.84 3.27
N GLY A 177 22.54 7.95 3.57
CA GLY A 177 23.31 8.14 4.81
C GLY A 177 24.50 7.19 5.05
N ASN A 178 24.85 7.06 6.33
CA ASN A 178 26.10 6.48 6.86
C ASN A 178 26.51 5.09 6.33
N HIS A 179 25.59 4.32 5.74
CA HIS A 179 25.88 2.95 5.29
C HIS A 179 26.47 2.89 3.88
N ASN A 180 26.47 3.99 3.13
CA ASN A 180 27.06 4.12 1.79
C ASN A 180 26.62 3.03 0.78
N ARG A 181 25.42 2.47 0.95
CA ARG A 181 24.85 1.44 0.09
C ARG A 181 23.33 1.56 -0.04
N PRO A 182 22.73 1.02 -1.11
CA PRO A 182 21.29 1.03 -1.31
C PRO A 182 20.54 -0.05 -0.53
N ASP A 183 19.21 0.08 -0.53
CA ASP A 183 18.25 -0.90 0.01
C ASP A 183 16.89 -0.83 -0.72
N LEU A 184 16.10 -1.89 -0.59
CA LEU A 184 14.86 -2.06 -1.35
C LEU A 184 13.78 -1.04 -0.96
N SER A 185 13.74 -0.58 0.30
CA SER A 185 12.75 0.42 0.73
C SER A 185 13.01 1.76 0.04
N ASN A 186 14.25 2.25 0.13
CA ASN A 186 14.68 3.47 -0.56
C ASN A 186 14.59 3.36 -2.09
N THR A 187 14.88 2.20 -2.66
CA THR A 187 14.74 1.96 -4.11
C THR A 187 13.27 1.97 -4.54
N ALA A 188 12.37 1.36 -3.77
CA ALA A 188 10.93 1.33 -4.04
C ALA A 188 10.23 2.68 -3.80
N PHE A 189 10.80 3.57 -2.98
CA PHE A 189 10.39 4.97 -2.89
C PHE A 189 10.88 5.79 -4.08
N MET A 190 12.14 5.61 -4.52
CA MET A 190 12.67 6.30 -5.70
C MET A 190 11.91 5.92 -6.98
N ILE A 191 11.66 4.63 -7.21
CA ILE A 191 10.85 4.14 -8.36
C ILE A 191 9.46 4.79 -8.36
N GLU A 192 8.81 4.89 -7.18
CA GLU A 192 7.49 5.52 -7.04
C GLU A 192 7.53 7.02 -7.35
N ALA A 193 8.47 7.77 -6.75
CA ALA A 193 8.62 9.20 -7.01
C ALA A 193 8.90 9.49 -8.48
N LEU A 194 9.77 8.71 -9.14
CA LEU A 194 10.04 8.84 -10.57
C LEU A 194 8.81 8.53 -11.43
N LYS A 195 8.01 7.50 -11.12
CA LYS A 195 6.71 7.26 -11.80
C LYS A 195 5.73 8.42 -11.60
N GLU A 196 5.64 9.00 -10.40
CA GLU A 196 4.80 10.15 -10.10
C GLU A 196 5.28 11.44 -10.81
N LEU A 197 6.59 11.55 -11.09
CA LEU A 197 7.21 12.58 -11.92
C LEU A 197 7.04 12.37 -13.43
N GLY A 198 6.59 11.19 -13.88
CA GLY A 198 6.31 10.88 -15.27
C GLY A 198 7.37 10.05 -15.99
N ALA A 199 8.29 9.40 -15.26
CA ALA A 199 9.13 8.34 -15.83
C ALA A 199 8.26 7.20 -16.37
N GLU A 200 8.59 6.63 -17.53
CA GLU A 200 7.92 5.44 -18.04
C GLU A 200 8.56 4.14 -17.57
N ALA A 201 7.90 3.01 -17.85
CA ALA A 201 8.39 1.70 -17.40
C ALA A 201 9.80 1.37 -17.94
N ASP A 202 10.11 1.82 -19.16
CA ASP A 202 11.39 1.68 -19.84
C ASP A 202 12.39 2.83 -19.57
N ASP A 203 12.08 3.74 -18.64
CA ASP A 203 13.01 4.79 -18.20
C ASP A 203 14.33 4.16 -17.68
N PRO A 204 15.51 4.63 -18.12
CA PRO A 204 16.79 4.04 -17.74
C PRO A 204 17.01 3.93 -16.23
N ALA A 205 16.54 4.88 -15.42
CA ALA A 205 16.68 4.84 -13.96
C ALA A 205 15.75 3.78 -13.35
N ILE A 206 14.54 3.62 -13.88
CA ILE A 206 13.59 2.57 -13.50
C ILE A 206 14.13 1.18 -13.85
N GLN A 207 14.69 1.01 -15.06
CA GLN A 207 15.27 -0.26 -15.50
C GLN A 207 16.55 -0.63 -14.75
N LYS A 208 17.42 0.34 -14.43
CA LYS A 208 18.53 0.12 -13.49
C LYS A 208 18.02 -0.33 -12.11
N ALA A 209 17.02 0.35 -11.57
CA ALA A 209 16.44 0.00 -10.27
C ALA A 209 15.78 -1.39 -10.26
N LEU A 210 15.22 -1.85 -11.38
CA LEU A 210 14.71 -3.22 -11.55
C LEU A 210 15.80 -4.29 -11.40
N VAL A 211 17.06 -4.01 -11.75
CA VAL A 211 18.19 -4.93 -11.50
C VAL A 211 18.39 -5.11 -10.00
N PHE A 212 18.47 -4.01 -9.24
CA PHE A 212 18.59 -4.06 -7.78
C PHE A 212 17.40 -4.75 -7.11
N VAL A 213 16.17 -4.43 -7.55
CA VAL A 213 14.95 -5.09 -7.08
C VAL A 213 15.00 -6.59 -7.34
N SER A 214 15.38 -7.03 -8.55
CA SER A 214 15.49 -8.46 -8.87
C SER A 214 16.55 -9.16 -8.00
N ARG A 215 17.68 -8.49 -7.72
CA ARG A 215 18.72 -8.97 -6.79
C ARG A 215 18.21 -9.12 -5.35
N THR A 216 17.28 -8.28 -4.90
CA THR A 216 16.65 -8.35 -3.55
C THR A 216 15.57 -9.43 -3.40
N GLN A 217 15.23 -10.19 -4.45
CA GLN A 217 14.29 -11.31 -4.36
C GLN A 217 15.00 -12.61 -3.95
N ASN A 218 14.44 -13.38 -3.02
CA ASN A 218 14.83 -14.77 -2.78
C ASN A 218 14.25 -15.69 -3.88
N LEU A 219 14.78 -15.56 -5.09
CA LEU A 219 14.43 -16.38 -6.24
C LEU A 219 15.66 -16.61 -7.12
N GLU A 220 16.10 -17.88 -7.23
CA GLU A 220 17.13 -18.28 -8.19
C GLU A 220 16.65 -18.05 -9.63
N SER A 221 17.27 -17.09 -10.34
CA SER A 221 16.84 -16.69 -11.68
C SER A 221 17.97 -15.97 -12.45
N PRO A 222 17.89 -15.87 -13.79
CA PRO A 222 18.85 -15.08 -14.57
C PRO A 222 18.88 -13.58 -14.25
N ALA A 223 17.91 -13.08 -13.48
CA ALA A 223 17.83 -11.70 -13.01
C ALA A 223 18.38 -11.50 -11.58
N ASN A 224 18.85 -12.57 -10.92
CA ASN A 224 19.50 -12.50 -9.62
C ASN A 224 20.79 -13.34 -9.59
N ASP A 225 21.91 -12.66 -9.75
CA ASP A 225 23.28 -13.19 -9.71
C ASP A 225 23.89 -13.19 -8.29
N THR A 226 23.12 -12.82 -7.26
CA THR A 226 23.62 -12.78 -5.87
C THR A 226 23.74 -14.19 -5.27
N PRO A 227 24.72 -14.43 -4.38
CA PRO A 227 24.85 -15.72 -3.69
C PRO A 227 23.68 -16.03 -2.72
N PHE A 228 22.76 -15.08 -2.50
CA PHE A 228 21.63 -15.24 -1.59
C PHE A 228 20.40 -15.87 -2.24
N ALA A 229 20.22 -15.71 -3.56
CA ALA A 229 18.99 -16.03 -4.29
C ALA A 229 18.45 -17.45 -4.00
N ALA A 230 19.33 -18.45 -4.05
CA ALA A 230 19.00 -19.85 -3.83
C ALA A 230 19.06 -20.31 -2.35
N LEU A 231 19.50 -19.48 -1.41
CA LEU A 231 19.68 -19.88 0.00
C LEU A 231 18.38 -19.92 0.81
N VAL A 232 17.36 -19.21 0.34
CA VAL A 232 15.98 -19.23 0.89
C VAL A 232 14.98 -19.63 -0.20
N ASN A 233 15.08 -19.03 -1.40
CA ASN A 233 14.34 -19.38 -2.62
C ASN A 233 12.79 -19.46 -2.42
N ASP A 234 12.23 -18.58 -1.59
CA ASP A 234 10.79 -18.56 -1.22
C ASP A 234 9.93 -17.61 -2.08
N GLY A 235 10.55 -16.88 -3.03
CA GLY A 235 9.88 -15.90 -3.88
C GLY A 235 9.63 -14.53 -3.26
N GLY A 236 9.82 -14.39 -1.94
CA GLY A 236 9.72 -13.11 -1.24
C GLY A 236 10.97 -12.24 -1.41
N PHE A 237 10.98 -11.07 -0.76
CA PHE A 237 12.07 -10.10 -0.87
C PHE A 237 12.69 -9.77 0.49
N TYR A 238 13.99 -9.49 0.46
CA TYR A 238 14.80 -9.06 1.61
C TYR A 238 15.30 -7.62 1.43
N TYR A 239 16.05 -7.08 2.40
CA TYR A 239 16.30 -5.64 2.48
C TYR A 239 17.38 -5.13 1.51
N THR A 240 18.49 -5.84 1.35
CA THR A 240 19.59 -5.46 0.43
C THR A 240 20.59 -6.61 0.23
N PRO A 241 21.13 -6.82 -0.99
CA PRO A 241 22.29 -7.69 -1.23
C PRO A 241 23.62 -6.97 -0.97
N ALA A 242 23.63 -5.63 -0.95
CA ALA A 242 24.84 -4.83 -0.98
C ALA A 242 25.61 -4.86 0.34
N ALA A 243 26.93 -4.64 0.25
CA ALA A 243 27.88 -4.64 1.38
C ALA A 243 27.81 -5.90 2.27
N GLY A 244 27.68 -7.08 1.65
CA GLY A 244 27.59 -8.37 2.35
C GLY A 244 26.17 -8.81 2.72
N GLY A 245 25.16 -8.01 2.37
CA GLY A 245 23.75 -8.39 2.45
C GLY A 245 23.10 -8.22 3.83
N GLN A 246 21.80 -7.93 3.85
CA GLN A 246 21.01 -7.80 5.07
C GLN A 246 19.54 -8.16 4.84
N SER A 247 18.92 -8.77 5.85
CA SER A 247 17.48 -8.73 6.06
C SER A 247 17.17 -8.23 7.47
N GLN A 248 16.09 -7.47 7.61
CA GLN A 248 15.59 -6.98 8.89
C GLN A 248 14.89 -8.09 9.70
N ALA A 249 14.49 -9.18 9.02
CA ALA A 249 13.95 -10.43 9.57
C ALA A 249 15.04 -11.46 9.96
N ASN A 250 16.31 -11.04 9.99
CA ASN A 250 17.50 -11.87 10.25
C ASN A 250 17.82 -12.89 9.14
N GLN A 251 18.75 -13.81 9.42
CA GLN A 251 19.25 -14.80 8.48
C GLN A 251 18.74 -16.22 8.81
N THR A 252 18.91 -17.14 7.85
CA THR A 252 18.81 -18.60 8.04
C THR A 252 20.18 -19.18 8.46
N ALA A 253 20.21 -20.42 8.93
CA ALA A 253 21.44 -21.06 9.41
C ALA A 253 22.52 -21.28 8.32
N ASN A 254 22.12 -21.27 7.03
CA ASN A 254 23.00 -21.30 5.86
C ASN A 254 23.36 -19.90 5.33
N GLY A 255 23.08 -18.83 6.08
CA GLY A 255 23.42 -17.44 5.70
C GLY A 255 22.44 -16.76 4.73
N GLY A 256 21.34 -17.43 4.36
CA GLY A 256 20.29 -16.84 3.52
C GLY A 256 19.59 -15.67 4.23
N LEU A 257 19.26 -14.63 3.45
CA LEU A 257 18.65 -13.40 3.97
C LEU A 257 17.12 -13.57 3.96
N ARG A 258 16.46 -13.64 5.12
CA ARG A 258 15.03 -14.00 5.16
C ARG A 258 14.15 -12.99 4.44
N SER A 259 13.19 -13.46 3.65
CA SER A 259 12.12 -12.62 3.10
C SER A 259 11.23 -12.07 4.21
N TYR A 260 10.60 -10.90 3.97
CA TYR A 260 9.58 -10.37 4.87
C TYR A 260 8.54 -9.51 4.14
N GLY A 261 7.32 -9.45 4.69
CA GLY A 261 6.12 -9.00 3.99
C GLY A 261 6.24 -7.60 3.38
N SER A 262 6.67 -6.61 4.15
CA SER A 262 6.75 -5.22 3.66
C SER A 262 7.76 -5.05 2.52
N MET A 263 8.82 -5.86 2.48
CA MET A 263 9.75 -5.89 1.34
C MET A 263 9.20 -6.67 0.15
N THR A 264 8.47 -7.78 0.36
CA THR A 264 7.83 -8.49 -0.76
C THR A 264 6.80 -7.61 -1.48
N TYR A 265 5.99 -6.84 -0.76
CA TYR A 265 5.07 -5.87 -1.37
C TYR A 265 5.82 -4.70 -2.05
N ALA A 266 6.91 -4.20 -1.46
CA ALA A 266 7.74 -3.17 -2.08
C ALA A 266 8.39 -3.65 -3.40
N GLY A 267 8.91 -4.88 -3.42
CA GLY A 267 9.49 -5.53 -4.59
C GLY A 267 8.45 -5.78 -5.69
N LEU A 268 7.28 -6.32 -5.34
CA LEU A 268 6.17 -6.51 -6.27
C LEU A 268 5.74 -5.18 -6.93
N LYS A 269 5.46 -4.14 -6.12
CA LYS A 269 5.10 -2.79 -6.61
C LYS A 269 6.17 -2.26 -7.57
N SER A 270 7.45 -2.41 -7.21
CA SER A 270 8.58 -1.94 -8.00
C SER A 270 8.71 -2.65 -9.35
N MET A 271 8.49 -3.98 -9.39
CA MET A 271 8.46 -4.75 -10.64
C MET A 271 7.33 -4.31 -11.57
N ILE A 272 6.12 -4.10 -11.02
CA ILE A 272 4.97 -3.62 -11.79
C ILE A 272 5.23 -2.21 -12.35
N TYR A 273 5.78 -1.30 -11.55
CA TYR A 273 6.14 0.05 -11.99
C TYR A 273 7.26 0.07 -13.04
N ALA A 274 8.13 -0.94 -13.06
CA ALA A 274 9.13 -1.19 -14.09
C ALA A 274 8.64 -2.04 -15.28
N GLY A 275 7.32 -2.25 -15.41
CA GLY A 275 6.70 -2.91 -16.56
C GLY A 275 6.92 -4.43 -16.66
N VAL A 276 7.28 -5.09 -15.55
CA VAL A 276 7.40 -6.56 -15.51
C VAL A 276 6.01 -7.18 -15.62
N ASP A 277 5.85 -8.10 -16.58
CA ASP A 277 4.57 -8.77 -16.86
C ASP A 277 4.06 -9.62 -15.67
N GLN A 278 2.75 -9.72 -15.52
CA GLN A 278 2.12 -10.49 -14.44
C GLN A 278 2.46 -11.99 -14.48
N GLN A 279 2.82 -12.54 -15.64
CA GLN A 279 3.23 -13.93 -15.83
C GLN A 279 4.75 -14.15 -15.69
N ASP A 280 5.54 -13.10 -15.45
CA ASP A 280 6.97 -13.24 -15.15
C ASP A 280 7.17 -14.10 -13.89
N PRO A 281 8.10 -15.09 -13.91
CA PRO A 281 8.36 -15.94 -12.75
C PRO A 281 8.65 -15.17 -11.45
N ARG A 282 9.26 -13.99 -11.53
CA ARG A 282 9.52 -13.11 -10.37
C ARG A 282 8.22 -12.59 -9.76
N VAL A 283 7.29 -12.13 -10.59
CA VAL A 283 5.97 -11.63 -10.14
C VAL A 283 5.11 -12.77 -9.60
N GLN A 284 5.11 -13.93 -10.28
CA GLN A 284 4.39 -15.11 -9.79
C GLN A 284 4.95 -15.65 -8.47
N ALA A 285 6.27 -15.64 -8.28
CA ALA A 285 6.90 -16.03 -7.01
C ALA A 285 6.60 -15.03 -5.88
N ALA A 286 6.65 -13.72 -6.17
CA ALA A 286 6.27 -12.67 -5.22
C ALA A 286 4.80 -12.80 -4.78
N MET A 287 3.90 -13.01 -5.75
CA MET A 287 2.49 -13.28 -5.48
C MET A 287 2.30 -14.59 -4.71
N LYS A 288 3.08 -15.65 -4.97
CA LYS A 288 3.02 -16.88 -4.17
C LYS A 288 3.37 -16.62 -2.71
N PHE A 289 4.50 -15.94 -2.43
CA PHE A 289 4.87 -15.56 -1.06
C PHE A 289 3.76 -14.77 -0.37
N ILE A 290 3.11 -13.86 -1.09
CA ILE A 290 1.97 -13.06 -0.60
C ILE A 290 0.76 -13.91 -0.22
N ARG A 291 0.40 -14.93 -1.03
CA ARG A 291 -0.69 -15.88 -0.70
C ARG A 291 -0.31 -16.78 0.48
N ASP A 292 0.92 -17.29 0.49
CA ASP A 292 1.47 -18.16 1.54
C ASP A 292 1.63 -17.47 2.91
N ASN A 293 1.64 -16.13 2.93
CA ASN A 293 1.89 -15.31 4.13
C ASN A 293 0.84 -14.19 4.28
N TYR A 294 -0.40 -14.41 3.83
CA TYR A 294 -1.45 -13.41 3.99
C TYR A 294 -1.86 -13.27 5.45
N THR A 295 -1.78 -12.06 5.98
CA THR A 295 -2.23 -11.70 7.33
C THR A 295 -2.32 -10.19 7.43
N LEU A 296 -3.15 -9.70 8.36
CA LEU A 296 -3.19 -8.31 8.80
C LEU A 296 -2.84 -8.17 10.29
N GLU A 297 -2.42 -9.25 10.95
CA GLU A 297 -2.04 -9.27 12.37
C GLU A 297 -0.55 -8.91 12.56
N THR A 298 0.29 -9.19 11.55
CA THR A 298 1.73 -8.96 11.60
C THR A 298 2.26 -8.53 10.23
N ASN A 299 3.47 -7.98 10.21
CA ASN A 299 4.31 -7.94 9.01
C ASN A 299 5.05 -9.31 8.95
N PRO A 300 4.76 -10.20 7.98
CA PRO A 300 5.36 -11.54 7.90
C PRO A 300 6.88 -11.52 8.02
N GLY A 301 7.43 -12.35 8.91
CA GLY A 301 8.87 -12.39 9.23
C GLY A 301 9.37 -11.29 10.19
N MET A 302 8.56 -10.28 10.50
CA MET A 302 8.89 -9.14 11.37
C MET A 302 8.03 -9.05 12.63
N GLY A 303 6.88 -9.73 12.68
CA GLY A 303 5.90 -9.58 13.77
C GLY A 303 5.24 -8.19 13.70
N ALA A 304 5.04 -7.55 14.85
CA ALA A 304 4.52 -6.18 14.90
C ALA A 304 5.48 -5.10 14.36
N ALA A 305 6.74 -5.41 14.01
CA ALA A 305 7.70 -4.39 13.61
C ALA A 305 7.47 -3.85 12.17
N GLY A 306 7.16 -2.55 12.05
CA GLY A 306 6.89 -1.93 10.75
C GLY A 306 5.52 -2.32 10.18
N LEU A 307 4.52 -2.48 11.04
CA LEU A 307 3.20 -3.02 10.72
C LEU A 307 2.33 -2.02 9.94
N TYR A 308 2.45 -0.72 10.21
CA TYR A 308 1.70 0.30 9.49
C TYR A 308 2.39 0.69 8.18
N TYR A 309 3.72 0.71 8.15
CA TYR A 309 4.46 0.73 6.88
C TYR A 309 4.15 -0.51 6.01
N TYR A 310 3.97 -1.67 6.64
CA TYR A 310 3.47 -2.88 5.97
C TYR A 310 2.07 -2.64 5.38
N TYR A 311 1.07 -2.18 6.14
CA TYR A 311 -0.28 -1.89 5.62
C TYR A 311 -0.28 -0.91 4.45
N HIS A 312 0.50 0.17 4.53
CA HIS A 312 0.63 1.14 3.45
C HIS A 312 1.20 0.49 2.18
N THR A 313 2.29 -0.27 2.31
CA THR A 313 2.95 -0.93 1.18
C THR A 313 2.10 -2.06 0.59
N PHE A 314 1.45 -2.86 1.44
CA PHE A 314 0.45 -3.87 1.11
C PHE A 314 -0.66 -3.28 0.23
N ALA A 315 -1.31 -2.21 0.69
CA ALA A 315 -2.47 -1.66 0.02
C ALA A 315 -2.10 -1.01 -1.33
N LYS A 316 -0.96 -0.30 -1.38
CA LYS A 316 -0.45 0.31 -2.62
C LYS A 316 0.02 -0.74 -3.63
N ALA A 317 0.63 -1.84 -3.18
CA ALA A 317 1.08 -2.94 -4.04
C ALA A 317 -0.08 -3.78 -4.59
N LEU A 318 -1.07 -4.16 -3.77
CA LEU A 318 -2.25 -4.91 -4.21
C LEU A 318 -3.14 -4.06 -5.15
N ALA A 319 -3.22 -2.74 -4.92
CA ALA A 319 -3.87 -1.81 -5.85
C ALA A 319 -3.09 -1.69 -7.19
N ALA A 320 -1.76 -1.59 -7.15
CA ALA A 320 -0.93 -1.55 -8.36
C ALA A 320 -0.99 -2.86 -9.17
N ALA A 321 -1.19 -3.99 -8.51
CA ALA A 321 -1.34 -5.31 -9.13
C ALA A 321 -2.78 -5.61 -9.63
N ASP A 322 -3.72 -4.67 -9.52
CA ASP A 322 -5.15 -4.84 -9.78
C ASP A 322 -5.79 -6.05 -9.07
N VAL A 323 -5.33 -6.35 -7.85
CA VAL A 323 -5.89 -7.46 -7.06
C VAL A 323 -7.25 -7.03 -6.51
N GLN A 324 -8.31 -7.55 -7.12
CA GLN A 324 -9.68 -7.35 -6.65
C GLN A 324 -10.02 -8.23 -5.43
N THR A 325 -9.49 -9.45 -5.40
CA THR A 325 -9.67 -10.44 -4.33
C THR A 325 -8.39 -11.26 -4.24
N LEU A 326 -7.87 -11.49 -3.03
CA LEU A 326 -6.71 -12.37 -2.85
C LEU A 326 -7.17 -13.76 -2.40
N GLN A 327 -6.48 -14.80 -2.84
CA GLN A 327 -6.65 -16.16 -2.31
C GLN A 327 -5.43 -16.52 -1.47
N ASP A 328 -5.61 -17.04 -0.26
CA ASP A 328 -4.51 -17.52 0.60
C ASP A 328 -4.01 -18.93 0.17
N ALA A 329 -3.12 -19.56 0.96
CA ALA A 329 -2.63 -20.91 0.68
C ALA A 329 -3.66 -22.01 0.96
N GLU A 330 -4.55 -21.78 1.93
CA GLU A 330 -5.67 -22.65 2.32
C GLU A 330 -6.80 -22.64 1.28
N GLY A 331 -6.86 -21.61 0.44
CA GLY A 331 -7.84 -21.41 -0.62
C GLY A 331 -9.00 -20.46 -0.25
N ASN A 332 -8.96 -19.81 0.90
CA ASN A 332 -9.92 -18.79 1.33
C ASN A 332 -9.84 -17.53 0.46
N SER A 333 -10.90 -16.75 0.43
CA SER A 333 -11.10 -15.63 -0.52
C SER A 333 -11.26 -14.31 0.23
N HIS A 334 -10.24 -13.44 0.12
CA HIS A 334 -10.10 -12.22 0.91
C HIS A 334 -10.48 -10.95 0.14
N ASP A 335 -11.42 -10.20 0.71
CA ASP A 335 -11.64 -8.78 0.39
C ASP A 335 -10.68 -7.95 1.24
N TRP A 336 -9.43 -7.87 0.78
CA TRP A 336 -8.35 -7.20 1.50
C TRP A 336 -8.64 -5.71 1.77
N ARG A 337 -9.49 -5.06 0.96
CA ARG A 337 -9.89 -3.65 1.16
C ARG A 337 -10.83 -3.53 2.35
N LYS A 338 -11.83 -4.40 2.44
CA LYS A 338 -12.75 -4.48 3.60
C LYS A 338 -12.01 -4.93 4.86
N GLU A 339 -11.18 -5.96 4.77
CA GLU A 339 -10.43 -6.52 5.90
C GLU A 339 -9.46 -5.48 6.48
N LEU A 340 -8.65 -4.81 5.64
CA LEU A 340 -7.76 -3.74 6.10
C LEU A 340 -8.50 -2.51 6.64
N THR A 341 -9.65 -2.18 6.05
CA THR A 341 -10.53 -1.13 6.60
C THR A 341 -11.03 -1.49 8.00
N ALA A 342 -11.44 -2.74 8.24
CA ALA A 342 -11.90 -3.19 9.55
C ALA A 342 -10.76 -3.19 10.58
N ILE A 343 -9.60 -3.75 10.24
CA ILE A 343 -8.41 -3.79 11.12
C ILE A 343 -7.94 -2.37 11.48
N LEU A 344 -7.91 -1.44 10.53
CA LEU A 344 -7.57 -0.04 10.83
C LEU A 344 -8.66 0.65 11.65
N ALA A 345 -9.95 0.43 11.40
CA ALA A 345 -11.01 1.02 12.20
C ALA A 345 -11.03 0.50 13.65
N GLU A 346 -10.71 -0.78 13.87
CA GLU A 346 -10.59 -1.38 15.22
C GLU A 346 -9.38 -0.84 15.99
N ASN A 347 -8.24 -0.64 15.31
CA ASN A 347 -7.02 -0.10 15.91
C ASN A 347 -6.98 1.44 16.01
N GLN A 348 -8.05 2.14 15.61
CA GLN A 348 -8.10 3.60 15.69
C GLN A 348 -8.43 4.07 17.11
N ARG A 349 -7.68 5.04 17.60
CA ARG A 349 -7.81 5.58 18.97
C ARG A 349 -8.96 6.59 19.06
N ASP A 350 -9.46 6.81 20.27
CA ASP A 350 -10.55 7.78 20.57
C ASP A 350 -10.30 9.21 20.03
N ASP A 351 -9.04 9.60 19.83
CA ASP A 351 -8.67 10.91 19.29
C ASP A 351 -8.45 10.94 17.77
N GLY A 352 -8.75 9.84 17.08
CA GLY A 352 -8.62 9.66 15.64
C GLY A 352 -7.23 9.18 15.18
N SER A 353 -6.24 9.12 16.06
CA SER A 353 -4.88 8.68 15.71
C SER A 353 -4.74 7.15 15.63
N TRP A 354 -3.67 6.72 14.96
CA TRP A 354 -3.11 5.38 15.09
C TRP A 354 -1.72 5.43 15.72
N ILE A 355 -1.28 4.30 16.28
CA ILE A 355 0.07 4.07 16.80
C ILE A 355 0.35 2.57 16.77
N ASN A 356 1.61 2.17 16.63
CA ASN A 356 2.02 0.81 16.94
C ASN A 356 2.36 0.71 18.43
N ALA A 357 1.38 0.24 19.22
CA ALA A 357 1.54 0.10 20.66
C ALA A 357 2.47 -1.07 21.07
N GLU A 358 2.75 -2.01 20.15
CA GLU A 358 3.57 -3.19 20.40
C GLU A 358 5.04 -3.02 19.96
N ASN A 359 5.31 -2.13 18.99
CA ASN A 359 6.65 -1.97 18.45
C ASN A 359 6.98 -0.54 17.97
N GLU A 360 7.96 0.09 18.62
CA GLU A 360 8.44 1.44 18.25
C GLU A 360 9.47 1.47 17.09
N ARG A 361 9.87 0.30 16.56
CA ARG A 361 10.91 0.22 15.51
C ARG A 361 10.48 1.00 14.28
N TRP A 362 11.44 1.74 13.69
CA TRP A 362 11.20 2.67 12.58
C TRP A 362 10.16 3.76 12.89
N MET A 363 10.10 4.18 14.17
CA MET A 363 9.27 5.29 14.66
C MET A 363 7.76 5.04 14.60
N GLU A 364 7.30 3.80 14.61
CA GLU A 364 5.85 3.54 14.67
C GLU A 364 5.22 3.82 16.07
N SER A 365 6.00 4.36 17.02
CA SER A 365 5.49 5.06 18.20
C SER A 365 5.11 6.54 17.94
N ASP A 366 5.41 7.08 16.75
CA ASP A 366 5.00 8.42 16.33
C ASP A 366 3.59 8.41 15.70
N SER A 367 2.61 8.93 16.44
CA SER A 367 1.21 8.95 16.00
C SER A 367 0.96 9.76 14.73
N ASN A 368 1.81 10.73 14.35
CA ASN A 368 1.65 11.44 13.09
C ASN A 368 2.05 10.55 11.91
N LEU A 369 3.24 9.93 12.00
CA LEU A 369 3.74 9.00 10.97
C LEU A 369 2.79 7.83 10.77
N VAL A 370 2.33 7.23 11.86
CA VAL A 370 1.45 6.06 11.80
C VAL A 370 0.05 6.43 11.29
N THR A 371 -0.49 7.58 11.69
CA THR A 371 -1.75 8.09 11.13
C THR A 371 -1.63 8.38 9.63
N ALA A 372 -0.50 8.90 9.17
CA ALA A 372 -0.26 9.09 7.74
C ALA A 372 -0.22 7.75 6.96
N TYR A 373 0.49 6.73 7.46
CA TYR A 373 0.50 5.40 6.84
C TYR A 373 -0.90 4.75 6.80
N ALA A 374 -1.66 4.83 7.90
CA ALA A 374 -3.03 4.32 7.96
C ALA A 374 -3.95 5.02 6.94
N LEU A 375 -3.89 6.36 6.86
CA LEU A 375 -4.67 7.15 5.89
C LEU A 375 -4.26 6.87 4.43
N LEU A 376 -2.97 6.70 4.14
CA LEU A 376 -2.48 6.31 2.81
C LEU A 376 -2.95 4.90 2.42
N ALA A 377 -2.97 3.95 3.37
CA ALA A 377 -3.54 2.61 3.13
C ALA A 377 -5.05 2.68 2.83
N LEU A 378 -5.81 3.45 3.63
CA LEU A 378 -7.25 3.69 3.45
C LEU A 378 -7.57 4.47 2.15
N ALA A 379 -6.59 5.13 1.53
CA ALA A 379 -6.73 5.77 0.23
C ALA A 379 -6.73 4.78 -0.95
N HIS A 380 -6.23 3.55 -0.75
CA HIS A 380 -6.27 2.44 -1.72
C HIS A 380 -7.45 1.48 -1.51
N CYS A 381 -8.10 1.52 -0.33
CA CYS A 381 -9.27 0.69 0.01
C CYS A 381 -10.61 1.29 -0.48
N LYS A 382 -10.59 2.07 -1.58
CA LYS A 382 -11.74 2.77 -2.15
C LYS A 382 -12.59 1.87 -3.06
#